data_AF-A0A317KYJ1-F1
#
_entry.id   AF-A0A317KYJ1-F1
#
_cell.length_a   1.000
_cell.length_b   1.000
_cell.length_c   1.000
_cell.angle_alpha   90.00
_cell.angle_beta   90.00
_cell.angle_gamma   90.00
#
_symmetry.space_group_name_H-M   'P 1'
#
loop_
_entity.id
_entity.type
_entity.pdbx_description
1 polymer ?
#
loop_
_entity_poly.entity_id
_entity_poly.type
_entity_poly.pdbx_seq_one_letter_code
_entity_poly.pdbx_strand_id
1 'polypeptide(L)' 'MDLNLRKAIKSNVSGNSADQLEATIVDAIQSGEEKMLPGLGVLFELYWQNASEADKDEVLNALEQAVK' A
#
# COMPACT_ATOMS: atom_id res chain seq x y z
N MET A 1 -0.75 2.40 -24.81
CA MET A 1 -0.91 3.25 -23.62
C MET A 1 -0.65 2.38 -22.41
N ASP A 2 0.62 2.19 -22.06
CA ASP A 2 1.00 1.51 -20.83
C ASP A 2 0.57 2.40 -19.68
N LEU A 3 -0.58 2.07 -19.08
CA LEU A 3 -0.97 2.64 -17.80
C LEU A 3 0.22 2.42 -16.88
N ASN A 4 0.93 3.51 -16.58
CA ASN A 4 1.99 3.49 -15.59
C ASN A 4 1.32 3.43 -14.21
N LEU A 5 0.57 2.37 -13.95
CA LEU A 5 -0.15 2.14 -12.70
C LEU A 5 0.83 2.26 -11.53
N ARG A 6 2.05 1.72 -11.69
CA ARG A 6 3.16 1.91 -10.75
C ARG A 6 3.51 3.38 -10.49
N LYS A 7 3.51 4.22 -11.52
CA LYS A 7 3.83 5.66 -11.41
C LYS A 7 2.64 6.44 -10.83
N ALA A 8 1.41 6.06 -11.16
CA ALA A 8 0.20 6.63 -10.59
C ALA A 8 0.07 6.30 -9.10
N ILE A 9 0.27 5.02 -8.73
CA ILE A 9 0.33 4.57 -7.33
C ILE A 9 1.43 5.34 -6.61
N LYS A 10 2.67 5.35 -7.13
CA LYS A 10 3.79 6.08 -6.52
C LYS A 10 3.51 7.58 -6.36
N SER A 11 2.83 8.20 -7.33
CA SER A 11 2.45 9.61 -7.26
C SER A 11 1.31 9.87 -6.26
N ASN A 12 0.38 8.93 -6.08
CA ASN A 12 -0.71 9.04 -5.12
C ASN A 12 -0.25 8.85 -3.68
N VAL A 13 0.84 8.09 -3.46
CA VAL A 13 1.42 7.85 -2.13
C VAL A 13 2.59 8.78 -1.80
N SER A 14 3.10 9.55 -2.77
CA SER A 14 4.22 10.46 -2.54
C SER A 14 3.78 11.66 -1.72
N GLY A 15 4.45 11.87 -0.58
CA GLY A 15 4.11 12.92 0.39
C GLY A 15 2.97 12.56 1.35
N ASN A 16 2.44 11.34 1.30
CA ASN A 16 1.45 10.87 2.29
C ASN A 16 2.12 10.59 3.64
N SER A 17 1.43 10.90 4.74
CA SER A 17 1.83 10.47 6.08
C SER A 17 1.59 8.97 6.28
N ALA A 18 2.21 8.38 7.31
CA ALA A 18 1.97 6.98 7.70
C ALA A 18 0.47 6.63 7.79
N ASP A 19 -0.36 7.47 8.41
CA ASP A 19 -1.81 7.25 8.53
C ASP A 19 -2.51 7.23 7.17
N GLN A 20 -2.09 8.09 6.24
CA GLN A 20 -2.67 8.14 4.89
C GLN A 20 -2.24 6.93 4.05
N LEU A 21 -1.01 6.45 4.24
CA LEU A 21 -0.51 5.23 3.63
C LEU A 21 -1.30 4.02 4.14
N GLU A 22 -1.54 3.94 5.45
CA GLU A 22 -2.36 2.90 6.06
C GLU A 22 -3.78 2.91 5.49
N ALA A 23 -4.44 4.07 5.49
CA ALA A 23 -5.78 4.20 4.93
C ALA A 23 -5.83 3.75 3.47
N THR A 24 -4.81 4.10 2.67
CA THR A 24 -4.71 3.66 1.26
C THR A 24 -4.54 2.15 1.13
N ILE A 25 -3.73 1.53 1.99
CA ILE A 25 -3.53 0.07 2.01
C ILE A 25 -4.83 -0.64 2.39
N VAL A 26 -5.50 -0.17 3.46
CA VAL A 26 -6.76 -0.76 3.95
C VAL A 26 -7.86 -0.60 2.90
N ASP A 27 -7.98 0.56 2.29
CA ASP A 27 -8.95 0.81 1.21
C ASP A 27 -8.66 -0.08 -0.01
N ALA A 28 -7.39 -0.26 -0.39
CA ALA A 28 -7.01 -1.12 -1.50
C ALA A 28 -7.36 -2.59 -1.22
N ILE A 29 -7.11 -3.06 0.00
CA ILE A 29 -7.46 -4.41 0.46
C ILE A 29 -8.98 -4.60 0.48
N GLN A 30 -9.72 -3.67 1.10
CA GLN A 30 -11.19 -3.75 1.21
C GLN A 30 -11.90 -3.60 -0.13
N SER A 31 -11.38 -2.76 -1.02
CA SER A 31 -11.98 -2.52 -2.33
C SER A 31 -11.91 -3.75 -3.24
N GLY A 32 -11.02 -4.70 -2.96
CA GLY A 32 -10.98 -6.01 -3.64
C GLY A 32 -10.91 -5.92 -5.17
N GLU A 33 -10.49 -4.78 -5.73
CA GLU A 33 -10.46 -4.60 -7.17
C GLU A 33 -9.32 -5.46 -7.73
N GLU A 34 -9.67 -6.66 -8.20
CA GLU A 34 -8.78 -7.65 -8.82
C GLU A 34 -7.96 -7.06 -10.00
N LYS A 35 -8.33 -5.88 -10.52
CA LYS A 35 -7.57 -5.13 -11.53
C LYS A 35 -6.39 -4.34 -10.99
N MET A 36 -6.38 -3.96 -9.71
CA MET A 36 -5.33 -3.15 -9.07
C MET A 36 -4.49 -3.92 -8.05
N LEU A 37 -4.95 -5.09 -7.59
CA LEU A 37 -4.18 -6.03 -6.77
C LEU A 37 -3.58 -7.15 -7.67
N PRO A 38 -2.42 -6.93 -8.32
CA PRO A 38 -1.67 -8.05 -8.91
C PRO A 38 -1.28 -9.05 -7.81
N GLY A 39 -0.78 -10.24 -8.15
CA GLY A 39 -0.43 -11.27 -7.14
C GLY A 39 0.44 -10.78 -5.96
N LEU A 40 1.24 -9.73 -6.12
CA LEU A 40 1.97 -9.08 -5.02
C LEU A 40 1.06 -8.39 -3.99
N GLY A 41 -0.05 -7.81 -4.44
CA GLY A 41 -1.06 -7.20 -3.58
C GLY A 41 -1.75 -8.21 -2.68
N VAL A 42 -2.07 -9.40 -3.19
CA VAL A 42 -2.66 -10.51 -2.41
C VAL A 42 -1.66 -11.05 -1.38
N LEU A 43 -0.38 -11.16 -1.74
CA LEU A 43 0.67 -11.57 -0.79
C LEU A 43 0.86 -10.53 0.33
N PHE A 44 0.81 -9.25 -0.02
CA PHE A 44 0.90 -8.17 0.96
C PHE A 44 -0.35 -8.08 1.83
N GLU A 45 -1.54 -8.31 1.29
CA GLU A 45 -2.79 -8.41 2.06
C GLU A 45 -2.70 -9.51 3.12
N LEU A 46 -2.27 -10.72 2.73
CA LEU A 46 -2.08 -11.82 3.67
C LEU A 46 -1.07 -11.47 4.77
N TYR A 47 0.04 -10.83 4.39
CA TYR A 47 1.00 -10.31 5.38
C TYR A 47 0.33 -9.28 6.29
N TRP A 48 -0.35 -8.27 5.75
CA TRP A 48 -0.97 -7.17 6.49
C TRP A 48 -2.07 -7.64 7.46
N GLN A 49 -2.84 -8.65 7.07
CA GLN A 49 -3.87 -9.24 7.93
C GLN A 49 -3.28 -10.07 9.09
N ASN A 50 -2.07 -10.62 8.92
CA ASN A 50 -1.38 -11.41 9.94
C ASN A 50 -0.32 -10.61 10.73
N ALA A 51 0.05 -9.43 10.23
CA ALA A 51 1.03 -8.53 10.83
C ALA A 51 0.50 -7.93 12.14
N SER A 52 1.38 -7.83 13.14
CA SER A 52 1.09 -7.11 14.37
C SER A 52 1.03 -5.59 14.14
N GLU A 53 0.49 -4.82 15.08
CA GLU A 53 0.52 -3.35 15.01
C GLU A 53 1.95 -2.82 14.87
N ALA A 54 2.91 -3.42 15.57
CA ALA A 54 4.32 -3.04 15.45
C ALA A 54 4.90 -3.31 14.05
N ASP A 55 4.55 -4.43 13.43
CA ASP A 55 4.98 -4.75 12.05
C ASP A 55 4.36 -3.77 11.04
N LYS A 56 3.08 -3.41 11.24
CA LYS A 56 2.39 -2.43 10.40
C LYS A 56 3.04 -1.06 10.54
N ASP A 57 3.31 -0.61 11.76
CA ASP A 57 4.01 0.65 12.03
C ASP A 57 5.41 0.67 11.39
N GLU A 58 6.16 -0.42 11.45
CA GLU A 58 7.48 -0.53 10.81
C GLU A 58 7.36 -0.38 9.28
N VAL A 59 6.40 -1.10 8.68
CA VAL A 59 6.14 -1.04 7.24
C VAL A 59 5.67 0.35 6.82
N LEU A 60 4.78 1.00 7.56
CA LEU A 60 4.30 2.35 7.27
C LEU A 60 5.44 3.37 7.35
N ASN A 61 6.27 3.30 8.38
CA ASN A 61 7.45 4.15 8.51
C ASN A 61 8.44 3.96 7.35
N ALA A 62 8.70 2.71 6.96
CA ALA A 62 9.56 2.40 5.82
C ALA A 62 8.98 2.91 4.49
N LEU A 63 7.67 2.76 4.30
CA LEU A 63 6.97 3.27 3.13
C LEU A 63 7.00 4.80 3.09
N GLU A 64 6.70 5.47 4.21
CA GLU A 64 6.76 6.94 4.34
C GLU A 64 8.14 7.49 3.97
N GLN A 65 9.20 6.85 4.44
CA GLN A 65 10.58 7.22 4.07
C GLN A 65 10.90 6.97 2.60
N ALA A 66 10.31 5.93 1.99
CA ALA A 66 10.55 5.59 0.58
C ALA A 66 9.76 6.47 -0.41
N VAL A 67 8.70 7.14 0.05
CA VAL A 67 7.82 8.00 -0.75
C VAL A 67 8.03 9.51 -0.51
N LYS A 68 8.82 9.86 0.51
CA LYS A 68 9.49 11.17 0.68
C LYS A 68 10.55 11.41 -0.40
#